data_AF-A0A192H5J2-F1
#
_entry.id   AF-A0A192H5J2-F1
#
_cell.length_a   1.000
_cell.length_b   1.000
_cell.length_c   1.000
_cell.angle_alpha   90.00
_cell.angle_beta   90.00
_cell.angle_gamma   90.00
#
_symmetry.space_group_name_H-M   'P 1'
#
loop_
_entity.id
_entity.type
_entity.pdbx_description
1 polymer ?
#
loop_
_entity_poly.entity_id
_entity_poly.type
_entity_poly.pdbx_seq_one_letter_code
_entity_poly.pdbx_strand_id
1 'polypeptide(L)' 'MNNEEIEALIKLTPMKVMTQNMKQVAEAIESSVENNQTDQIADLVKSGNQLLDAISKLSRQS' A
#
# COMPACT_ATOMS: atom_id res chain seq x y z
N MET A 1 -16.96 -9.32 4.99
CA MET A 1 -15.67 -9.95 4.69
C MET A 1 -15.93 -11.43 4.55
N ASN A 2 -15.82 -11.93 3.33
CA ASN A 2 -16.19 -13.30 2.99
C ASN A 2 -14.94 -14.17 3.14
N ASN A 3 -15.07 -15.41 3.60
CA ASN A 3 -13.94 -16.31 3.93
C ASN A 3 -12.91 -16.46 2.79
N GLU A 4 -13.34 -16.30 1.54
CA GLU A 4 -12.47 -16.35 0.35
C GLU A 4 -11.45 -15.21 0.31
N GLU A 5 -11.79 -14.01 0.80
CA GLU A 5 -10.87 -12.86 0.87
C GLU A 5 -9.77 -13.11 1.91
N ILE A 6 -10.11 -13.80 3.01
CA ILE A 6 -9.18 -14.18 4.08
C ILE A 6 -8.24 -15.28 3.59
N GLU A 7 -8.73 -16.31 2.89
CA GLU A 7 -7.87 -17.33 2.29
C GLU A 7 -6.97 -16.78 1.19
N ALA A 8 -7.46 -15.82 0.39
CA ALA A 8 -6.64 -15.12 -0.58
C ALA A 8 -5.50 -14.35 0.11
N LEU A 9 -5.77 -13.68 1.23
CA LEU A 9 -4.77 -12.98 2.06
C LEU A 9 -3.71 -13.93 2.64
N ILE A 10 -4.10 -15.13 3.10
CA ILE A 10 -3.17 -16.12 3.68
C ILE A 10 -2.18 -16.67 2.62
N LYS A 11 -2.56 -16.67 1.33
CA LYS A 11 -1.71 -17.13 0.22
C LYS A 11 -0.77 -16.05 -0.32
N LEU A 12 -0.87 -14.80 0.14
CA LEU A 12 0.00 -13.72 -0.32
C LEU A 12 1.30 -13.73 0.50
N THR A 13 2.44 -13.73 -0.19
CA THR A 13 3.71 -13.46 0.47
C THR A 13 3.68 -12.04 1.06
N PRO A 14 4.41 -11.77 2.16
CA PRO A 14 4.48 -10.42 2.73
C PRO A 14 4.85 -9.36 1.69
N MET A 15 5.74 -9.71 0.75
CA MET A 15 6.11 -8.85 -0.38
C MET A 15 4.90 -8.49 -1.26
N LYS A 16 4.02 -9.45 -1.54
CA LYS A 16 2.84 -9.23 -2.39
C LYS A 16 1.75 -8.40 -1.69
N VAL A 17 1.57 -8.58 -0.38
CA VAL A 17 0.67 -7.71 0.41
C VAL A 17 1.17 -6.27 0.38
N MET A 18 2.47 -6.06 0.59
CA MET A 18 3.05 -4.71 0.60
C MET A 18 2.98 -4.02 -0.76
N THR A 19 3.21 -4.75 -1.87
CA THR A 19 3.07 -4.17 -3.22
C THR A 19 1.63 -3.83 -3.57
N GLN A 20 0.65 -4.62 -3.11
CA GLN A 20 -0.77 -4.29 -3.26
C GLN A 20 -1.15 -3.03 -2.47
N ASN A 21 -0.67 -2.90 -1.23
CA ASN A 21 -0.91 -1.70 -0.43
C ASN A 21 -0.27 -0.45 -1.07
N MET A 22 0.94 -0.59 -1.65
CA MET A 22 1.57 0.51 -2.39
C MET A 22 0.74 0.97 -3.59
N LYS A 23 0.15 0.02 -4.33
CA LYS A 23 -0.75 0.33 -5.44
C LYS A 23 -1.96 1.13 -4.96
N GLN A 24 -2.58 0.73 -3.85
CA GLN A 24 -3.73 1.45 -3.27
C GLN A 24 -3.36 2.87 -2.83
N VAL A 25 -2.18 3.06 -2.24
CA VAL A 25 -1.69 4.39 -1.86
C VAL A 25 -1.49 5.28 -3.09
N ALA A 26 -0.93 4.73 -4.18
CA ALA A 26 -0.77 5.49 -5.42
C ALA A 26 -2.11 5.91 -6.04
N GLU A 27 -3.08 5.00 -6.10
CA GLU A 27 -4.45 5.29 -6.58
C GLU A 27 -5.14 6.35 -5.70
N ALA A 28 -4.95 6.30 -4.38
CA ALA A 28 -5.49 7.31 -3.47
C ALA A 28 -4.85 8.70 -3.69
N ILE A 29 -3.54 8.76 -3.94
CA ILE A 29 -2.85 10.02 -4.24
C ILE A 29 -3.41 10.63 -5.53
N GLU A 30 -3.53 9.83 -6.59
CA GLU A 30 -4.08 10.27 -7.87
C GLU A 30 -5.50 10.83 -7.68
N SER A 31 -6.36 10.12 -6.96
CA SER A 31 -7.71 10.59 -6.65
C SER A 31 -7.73 11.87 -5.80
N SER A 32 -6.86 12.00 -4.80
CA SER A 32 -6.77 13.23 -3.99
C SER A 32 -6.29 14.44 -4.80
N VAL A 33 -5.39 14.23 -5.78
CA VAL A 33 -4.96 15.27 -6.73
C VAL A 33 -6.13 15.72 -7.60
N GLU A 34 -6.87 14.77 -8.19
CA GLU A 34 -8.04 15.07 -9.03
C GLU A 34 -9.13 15.83 -8.27
N ASN A 35 -9.28 15.57 -6.97
CA ASN A 35 -10.29 16.19 -6.11
C ASN A 35 -9.79 17.43 -5.34
N ASN A 36 -8.58 17.93 -5.62
CA ASN A 36 -7.95 19.05 -4.88
C ASN A 36 -7.89 18.84 -3.35
N GLN A 37 -7.80 17.60 -2.88
CA GLN A 37 -7.71 17.23 -1.47
C GLN A 37 -6.25 17.27 -1.00
N THR A 38 -5.63 18.45 -1.08
CA THR A 38 -4.18 18.61 -0.92
C THR A 38 -3.67 18.19 0.46
N ASP A 39 -4.49 18.34 1.50
CA ASP A 39 -4.16 17.95 2.87
C ASP A 39 -3.99 16.42 3.01
N GLN A 40 -4.74 15.63 2.24
CA GLN A 40 -4.67 14.17 2.28
C GLN A 40 -3.45 13.63 1.52
N ILE A 41 -2.96 14.36 0.53
CA ILE A 41 -1.80 13.94 -0.28
C ILE A 41 -0.55 13.79 0.59
N ALA A 42 -0.32 14.71 1.53
CA ALA A 42 0.85 14.67 2.40
C ALA A 42 0.88 13.40 3.28
N ASP A 43 -0.26 13.03 3.86
CA ASP A 43 -0.41 11.83 4.68
C ASP A 43 -0.29 10.53 3.86
N LEU A 44 -0.83 10.53 2.63
CA LEU A 44 -0.70 9.41 1.71
C LEU A 44 0.74 9.21 1.25
N VAL A 45 1.46 10.29 0.90
CA VAL A 45 2.89 10.23 0.56
C VAL A 45 3.72 9.70 1.72
N LYS A 46 3.42 10.13 2.96
CA LYS A 46 4.07 9.60 4.16
C LYS A 46 3.81 8.10 4.33
N SER A 47 2.57 7.67 4.13
CA SER A 47 2.19 6.25 4.20
C SER A 47 2.90 5.43 3.13
N GLY A 48 3.02 5.96 1.90
CA GLY A 48 3.79 5.36 0.82
C GLY A 48 5.27 5.19 1.16
N ASN A 49 5.91 6.21 1.77
CA ASN A 49 7.30 6.11 2.21
C ASN A 49 7.52 5.02 3.28
N GLN A 50 6.59 4.87 4.22
CA GLN A 50 6.66 3.82 5.24
C GLN A 50 6.52 2.42 4.63
N LEU A 51 5.62 2.26 3.66
CA LEU A 51 5.47 1.02 2.89
C LEU A 51 6.72 0.69 2.09
N LEU A 52 7.35 1.67 1.45
CA LEU A 52 8.57 1.48 0.67
C LEU A 52 9.76 1.05 1.55
N ASP A 53 9.88 1.65 2.73
CA ASP A 53 10.88 1.24 3.72
C ASP A 53 10.65 -0.20 4.20
N ALA A 54 9.39 -0.59 4.45
CA ALA A 54 9.04 -1.96 4.83
C ALA A 54 9.39 -2.97 3.72
N ILE A 55 9.05 -2.65 2.45
CA ILE A 55 9.41 -3.46 1.27
C ILE A 55 10.92 -3.61 1.16
N SER A 56 11.65 -2.50 1.33
CA SER A 56 13.11 -2.49 1.23
C SER A 56 13.77 -3.36 2.29
N LYS A 57 13.25 -3.35 3.53
CA LYS A 57 13.72 -4.22 4.62
C LYS A 57 13.45 -5.69 4.34
N LEU A 58 12.24 -6.02 3.88
CA LEU A 58 11.87 -7.37 3.48
C LEU A 58 12.73 -7.92 2.35
N SER A 59 13.00 -7.11 1.32
CA SER A 59 13.84 -7.52 0.18
C SER A 59 15.31 -7.77 0.57
N ARG A 60 15.81 -7.15 1.64
CA ARG A 60 17.16 -7.40 2.16
C ARG A 60 17.26 -8.65 3.05
N GLN A 61 16.11 -9.20 3.45
CA GLN A 61 16.01 -10.38 4.32
C GLN A 61 15.65 -11.66 3.56
N SER A 62 15.28 -11.55 2.27
CA SER A 62 14.99 -12.66 1.35
C SER A 62 16.21 -13.08 0.56
#